data_AF-A0A812RYY6-F1
#
_entry.id   AF-A0A812RYY6-F1
#
_cell.length_a   1.000
_cell.length_b   1.000
_cell.length_c   1.000
_cell.angle_alpha   90.00
_cell.angle_beta   90.00
_cell.angle_gamma   90.00
#
_symmetry.space_group_name_H-M   'P 1'
#
loop_
_entity.id
_entity.type
_entity.pdbx_description
1 polymer ?
#
loop_
_entity_poly.entity_id
_entity_poly.type
_entity_poly.pdbx_seq_one_letter_code
_entity_poly.pdbx_strand_id
1 'polypeptide(L)'
;MAARAGAVPKRAAVPKAAPKAEPAVRESPKDVVHAVFAYGTLRGDFADSGDHWGVIQRTGAAWLLTSVVGFKLLQEDRAFYPFAVQSDGEQDQLHGTILIWPVGDVSRKAIETCNNIEGFDPDHPEDGLYRRALVEVPVPLKALKDKMKEQPWLKQELEGLDKEALEQEHILVRAYVYHQPLGDKADYSKAFPGGDWLASRKTDEDAR
;
A
#
# COMPACT_ATOMS: atom_id res chain seq x y z
N MET A 1 -66.23 45.31 19.38
CA MET A 1 -65.65 44.85 18.10
C MET A 1 -64.21 44.42 18.33
N ALA A 2 -63.80 43.35 17.64
CA ALA A 2 -62.45 42.77 17.52
C ALA A 2 -61.86 42.07 18.75
N ALA A 3 -61.16 40.93 18.67
CA ALA A 3 -61.14 39.79 17.75
C ALA A 3 -60.38 38.67 18.53
N ARG A 4 -60.93 37.45 18.62
CA ARG A 4 -60.26 36.31 19.26
C ARG A 4 -59.25 35.69 18.28
N ALA A 5 -57.97 35.67 18.65
CA ALA A 5 -56.94 34.95 17.91
C ALA A 5 -56.98 33.45 18.23
N GLY A 6 -57.26 32.63 17.22
CA GLY A 6 -57.26 31.16 17.31
C GLY A 6 -55.85 30.58 17.27
N ALA A 7 -55.59 29.61 18.13
CA ALA A 7 -54.36 28.83 18.15
C ALA A 7 -54.34 27.81 16.99
N VAL A 8 -53.27 27.79 16.22
CA VAL A 8 -53.03 26.83 15.13
C VAL A 8 -52.38 25.56 15.70
N PRO A 9 -52.86 24.36 15.39
CA PRO A 9 -52.26 23.12 15.88
C PRO A 9 -50.94 22.80 15.16
N LYS A 10 -49.91 22.45 15.94
CA LYS A 10 -48.61 21.96 15.45
C LYS A 10 -48.77 20.59 14.76
N ARG A 11 -48.40 20.50 13.49
CA ARG A 11 -48.25 19.22 12.76
C ARG A 11 -47.09 18.42 13.35
N ALA A 12 -47.34 17.17 13.72
CA ALA A 12 -46.32 16.20 14.09
C ALA A 12 -45.47 15.83 12.86
N ALA A 13 -44.15 15.80 13.02
CA ALA A 13 -43.21 15.41 11.98
C ALA A 13 -43.30 13.89 11.73
N VAL A 14 -43.42 13.52 10.46
CA VAL A 14 -43.40 12.12 10.01
C VAL A 14 -41.97 11.58 10.12
N PRO A 15 -41.73 10.42 10.75
CA PRO A 15 -40.40 9.83 10.82
C PRO A 15 -39.90 9.44 9.42
N LYS A 16 -38.73 9.97 9.06
CA LYS A 16 -38.03 9.68 7.81
C LYS A 16 -37.60 8.21 7.84
N ALA A 17 -38.10 7.40 6.90
CA ALA A 17 -37.75 6.00 6.78
C ALA A 17 -36.22 5.83 6.69
N ALA A 18 -35.68 4.89 7.49
CA ALA A 18 -34.28 4.56 7.49
C ALA A 18 -33.85 4.07 6.09
N PRO A 19 -32.66 4.47 5.59
CA PRO A 19 -32.16 3.99 4.31
C PRO A 19 -32.01 2.47 4.34
N LYS A 20 -32.61 1.83 3.33
CA LYS A 20 -32.55 0.39 3.11
C LYS A 20 -31.08 0.03 2.83
N ALA A 21 -30.45 -0.75 3.70
CA ALA A 21 -29.08 -1.18 3.52
C ALA A 21 -28.93 -1.89 2.16
N GLU A 22 -28.08 -1.36 1.29
CA GLU A 22 -27.69 -2.04 0.06
C GLU A 22 -26.95 -3.34 0.41
N PRO A 23 -27.19 -4.44 -0.32
CA PRO A 23 -26.50 -5.70 -0.07
C PRO A 23 -25.01 -5.53 -0.34
N ALA A 24 -24.17 -5.90 0.63
CA ALA A 24 -22.72 -5.89 0.51
C ALA A 24 -22.28 -6.65 -0.75
N VAL A 25 -21.62 -5.95 -1.68
CA VAL A 25 -21.01 -6.54 -2.87
C VAL A 25 -19.96 -7.55 -2.38
N ARG A 26 -20.15 -8.83 -2.69
CA ARG A 26 -19.13 -9.85 -2.41
C ARG A 26 -17.99 -9.65 -3.40
N GLU A 27 -16.85 -9.15 -2.92
CA GLU A 27 -15.62 -9.09 -3.70
C GLU A 27 -15.29 -10.48 -4.26
N SER A 28 -14.89 -10.55 -5.52
CA SER A 28 -14.47 -11.82 -6.09
C SER A 28 -13.13 -12.21 -5.46
N PRO A 29 -12.79 -13.51 -5.34
CA PRO A 29 -11.49 -13.94 -4.82
C PRO A 29 -10.29 -13.33 -5.55
N LYS A 30 -10.47 -12.85 -6.79
CA LYS A 30 -9.45 -12.17 -7.60
C LYS A 30 -9.23 -10.70 -7.20
N ASP A 31 -10.14 -10.13 -6.42
CA ASP A 31 -10.08 -8.75 -5.96
C ASP A 31 -9.31 -8.59 -4.65
N VAL A 32 -9.03 -9.70 -3.97
CA VAL A 32 -8.33 -9.68 -2.69
C VAL A 32 -6.83 -9.42 -2.93
N VAL A 33 -6.32 -8.37 -2.29
CA VAL A 33 -4.93 -7.93 -2.42
C VAL A 33 -4.09 -8.64 -1.36
N HIS A 34 -3.07 -9.37 -1.81
CA HIS A 34 -2.18 -10.17 -0.95
C HIS A 34 -0.73 -9.72 -1.03
N ALA A 35 -0.50 -8.46 -1.38
CA ALA A 35 0.83 -7.89 -1.55
C ALA A 35 0.92 -6.45 -1.05
N VAL A 36 2.13 -6.08 -0.63
CA VAL A 36 2.51 -4.72 -0.26
C VAL A 36 3.76 -4.32 -1.05
N PHE A 37 3.74 -3.15 -1.67
CA PHE A 37 4.93 -2.53 -2.23
C PHE A 37 5.57 -1.63 -1.17
N ALA A 38 6.75 -2.03 -0.69
CA ALA A 38 7.48 -1.35 0.38
C ALA A 38 8.73 -0.64 -0.18
N TYR A 39 8.96 0.61 0.22
CA TYR A 39 10.06 1.45 -0.26
C TYR A 39 10.93 2.06 0.87
N GLY A 40 10.52 1.86 2.13
CA GLY A 40 11.21 2.33 3.33
C GLY A 40 11.69 1.18 4.22
N THR A 41 11.38 1.26 5.52
CA THR A 41 11.82 0.28 6.54
C THR A 41 11.13 -1.08 6.44
N LEU A 42 10.02 -1.17 5.70
CA LEU A 42 9.35 -2.44 5.35
C LEU A 42 10.00 -3.16 4.15
N ARG A 43 11.03 -2.59 3.51
CA ARG A 43 11.69 -3.23 2.36
C ARG A 43 12.30 -4.58 2.73
N GLY A 44 12.17 -5.56 1.84
CA GLY A 44 12.77 -6.88 2.01
C GLY A 44 14.30 -6.91 1.92
N ASP A 45 14.91 -5.87 1.35
CA ASP A 45 16.36 -5.67 1.29
C ASP A 45 16.87 -4.63 2.30
N PHE A 46 16.07 -4.28 3.31
CA PHE A 46 16.45 -3.29 4.32
C PHE A 46 17.63 -3.77 5.19
N ALA A 47 17.65 -5.05 5.56
CA ALA A 47 18.71 -5.73 6.30
C ALA A 47 18.85 -7.19 5.83
N ASP A 48 19.92 -7.88 6.23
CA ASP A 48 20.14 -9.29 5.89
C ASP A 48 18.97 -10.21 6.33
N SER A 49 18.27 -9.84 7.41
CA SER A 49 17.09 -10.55 7.92
C SER A 49 15.77 -10.18 7.23
N GLY A 50 15.79 -9.25 6.27
CA GLY A 50 14.60 -8.70 5.63
C GLY A 50 14.28 -7.29 6.09
N ASP A 51 13.00 -7.02 6.35
CA ASP A 51 12.52 -5.73 6.81
C ASP A 51 12.95 -5.42 8.24
N HIS A 52 12.94 -4.13 8.59
CA HIS A 52 13.31 -3.67 9.94
C HIS A 52 12.38 -4.21 11.04
N TRP A 53 11.13 -4.53 10.70
CA TRP A 53 10.06 -4.83 11.64
C TRP A 53 9.85 -6.33 11.84
N GLY A 54 10.62 -7.17 11.12
CA GLY A 54 10.53 -8.63 11.13
C GLY A 54 9.21 -9.19 10.58
N VAL A 55 8.46 -8.41 9.79
CA VAL A 55 7.20 -8.87 9.17
C VAL A 55 7.50 -10.06 8.24
N ILE A 56 8.49 -9.93 7.38
CA ILE A 56 8.89 -10.95 6.40
C ILE A 56 9.32 -12.22 7.12
N GLN A 57 10.19 -12.11 8.13
CA GLN A 57 10.68 -13.26 8.90
C GLN A 57 9.55 -14.01 9.61
N ARG A 58 8.59 -13.29 10.21
CA ARG A 58 7.47 -13.91 10.95
C ARG A 58 6.41 -14.53 10.05
N THR A 59 6.21 -13.97 8.87
CA THR A 59 5.10 -14.35 7.98
C THR A 59 5.53 -15.24 6.81
N GLY A 60 6.84 -15.35 6.56
CA GLY A 60 7.38 -16.08 5.41
C GLY A 60 7.12 -15.40 4.08
N ALA A 61 7.03 -14.06 4.05
CA ALA A 61 6.77 -13.32 2.81
C ALA A 61 7.85 -13.64 1.76
N ALA A 62 7.42 -13.83 0.52
CA ALA A 62 8.33 -13.70 -0.61
C ALA A 62 8.54 -12.21 -0.90
N TRP A 63 9.75 -11.82 -1.29
CA TRP A 63 10.00 -10.46 -1.73
C TRP A 63 10.92 -10.41 -2.95
N LEU A 64 10.70 -9.39 -3.78
CA LEU A 64 11.41 -9.14 -5.04
C LEU A 64 11.62 -7.63 -5.20
N LEU A 65 12.82 -7.24 -5.66
CA LEU A 65 13.11 -5.86 -6.02
C LEU A 65 12.32 -5.46 -7.27
N THR A 66 11.72 -4.28 -7.23
CA THR A 66 11.00 -3.69 -8.37
C THR A 66 10.76 -2.20 -8.13
N SER A 67 9.96 -1.58 -8.99
CA SER A 67 9.62 -0.16 -8.94
C SER A 67 8.20 0.08 -9.43
N VAL A 68 7.60 1.17 -8.97
CA VAL A 68 6.31 1.69 -9.44
C VAL A 68 6.46 3.14 -9.86
N VAL A 69 5.56 3.62 -10.71
CA VAL A 69 5.52 5.02 -11.16
C VAL A 69 4.42 5.80 -10.44
N GLY A 70 4.49 7.12 -10.47
CA GLY A 70 3.48 8.03 -9.90
C GLY A 70 3.75 8.38 -8.43
N PHE A 71 4.99 8.25 -7.96
CA PHE A 71 5.37 8.59 -6.59
C PHE A 71 6.74 9.26 -6.52
N LYS A 72 6.84 10.32 -5.73
CA LYS A 72 8.11 10.92 -5.31
C LYS A 72 8.50 10.40 -3.94
N LEU A 73 9.81 10.21 -3.74
CA LEU A 73 10.36 9.79 -2.46
C LEU A 73 11.01 10.97 -1.75
N LEU A 74 10.60 11.19 -0.50
CA LEU A 74 11.03 12.29 0.34
C LEU A 74 11.43 11.76 1.73
N GLN A 75 12.16 12.56 2.50
CA GLN A 75 12.45 12.30 3.91
C GLN A 75 12.54 13.64 4.64
N GLU A 76 11.79 13.79 5.73
CA GLU A 76 11.88 14.97 6.59
C GLU A 76 13.26 15.05 7.24
N ASP A 77 13.73 16.26 7.48
CA ASP A 77 14.95 16.49 8.24
C ASP A 77 14.91 15.75 9.59
N ARG A 78 15.96 14.96 9.86
CA ARG A 78 16.14 14.14 11.08
C ARG A 78 15.21 12.90 11.20
N ALA A 79 14.28 12.68 10.28
CA ALA A 79 13.59 11.39 10.23
C ALA A 79 14.59 10.29 9.84
N PHE A 80 14.38 9.06 10.33
CA PHE A 80 15.21 7.89 9.98
C PHE A 80 14.55 6.98 8.93
N TYR A 81 13.41 7.41 8.37
CA TYR A 81 12.61 6.69 7.40
C TYR A 81 12.10 7.65 6.33
N PRO A 82 11.90 7.18 5.09
CA PRO A 82 11.38 8.01 4.00
C PRO A 82 9.85 7.95 3.98
N PHE A 83 9.25 8.83 3.19
CA PHE A 83 7.83 8.78 2.85
C PHE A 83 7.64 9.03 1.36
N ALA A 84 6.71 8.29 0.75
CA ALA A 84 6.29 8.51 -0.62
C ALA A 84 5.16 9.54 -0.67
N VAL A 85 5.12 10.34 -1.72
CA VAL A 85 4.02 11.26 -2.05
C VAL A 85 3.56 10.93 -3.46
N GLN A 86 2.25 10.79 -3.64
CA GLN A 86 1.67 10.55 -4.96
C GLN A 86 1.93 11.75 -5.89
N SER A 87 2.28 11.48 -7.14
CA SER A 87 2.65 12.48 -8.15
C SER A 87 2.05 12.13 -9.50
N ASP A 88 1.78 13.16 -10.30
CA ASP A 88 1.32 13.02 -11.70
C ASP A 88 2.49 12.93 -12.69
N GLY A 89 3.74 12.98 -12.20
CA GLY A 89 4.93 12.88 -13.04
C GLY A 89 5.16 11.45 -13.53
N GLU A 90 5.10 11.25 -14.86
CA GLU A 90 5.36 9.93 -15.48
C GLU A 90 6.79 9.41 -15.25
N GLN A 91 7.71 10.32 -14.93
CA GLN A 91 9.11 10.00 -14.62
C GLN A 91 9.36 9.81 -13.12
N ASP A 92 8.36 10.10 -12.26
CA ASP A 92 8.49 9.93 -10.82
C ASP A 92 8.33 8.44 -10.49
N GLN A 93 9.46 7.80 -10.23
CA GLN A 93 9.57 6.38 -9.93
C GLN A 93 9.89 6.19 -8.45
N LEU A 94 9.36 5.12 -7.88
CA LEU A 94 9.61 4.69 -6.51
C LEU A 94 10.17 3.27 -6.53
N HIS A 95 11.38 3.10 -6.00
CA HIS A 95 12.08 1.82 -5.94
C HIS A 95 11.88 1.17 -4.58
N GLY A 96 11.70 -0.15 -4.60
CA GLY A 96 11.42 -0.90 -3.39
C GLY A 96 11.34 -2.39 -3.64
N THR A 97 10.63 -3.06 -2.74
CA THR A 97 10.34 -4.49 -2.83
C THR A 97 8.85 -4.71 -2.83
N ILE A 98 8.37 -5.58 -3.72
CA ILE A 98 7.06 -6.19 -3.53
C ILE A 98 7.18 -7.31 -2.50
N LEU A 99 6.30 -7.31 -1.50
CA LEU A 99 6.12 -8.35 -0.52
C LEU A 99 4.86 -9.13 -0.89
N ILE A 100 4.97 -10.44 -1.05
CA ILE A 100 3.91 -11.33 -1.51
C ILE A 100 3.71 -12.42 -0.47
N TRP A 101 2.45 -12.71 -0.15
CA TRP A 101 2.04 -13.77 0.78
C TRP A 101 1.05 -14.74 0.12
N PRO A 102 0.92 -15.96 0.65
CA PRO A 102 -0.17 -16.85 0.24
C PRO A 102 -1.54 -16.21 0.49
N VAL A 103 -2.50 -16.50 -0.38
CA VAL A 103 -3.90 -16.12 -0.18
C VAL A 103 -4.41 -16.70 1.13
N GLY A 104 -5.08 -15.86 1.94
CA GLY A 104 -5.78 -16.29 3.16
C GLY A 104 -5.37 -15.52 4.41
N ASP A 105 -5.36 -16.20 5.56
CA ASP A 105 -5.17 -15.56 6.86
C ASP A 105 -3.76 -14.99 7.05
N VAL A 106 -2.75 -15.61 6.43
CA VAL A 106 -1.36 -15.14 6.54
C VAL A 106 -1.21 -13.76 5.91
N SER A 107 -1.67 -13.59 4.67
CA SER A 107 -1.63 -12.29 3.97
C SER A 107 -2.48 -11.24 4.69
N ARG A 108 -3.68 -11.60 5.16
CA ARG A 108 -4.54 -10.68 5.92
C ARG A 108 -3.83 -10.13 7.17
N LYS A 109 -3.30 -11.02 8.01
CA LYS A 109 -2.58 -10.64 9.25
C LYS A 109 -1.29 -9.86 8.96
N ALA A 110 -0.60 -10.20 7.87
CA ALA A 110 0.58 -9.46 7.45
C ALA A 110 0.24 -8.03 7.05
N ILE A 111 -0.81 -7.83 6.25
CA ILE A 111 -1.29 -6.51 5.84
C ILE A 111 -1.80 -5.72 7.06
N GLU A 112 -2.52 -6.34 7.98
CA GLU A 112 -2.91 -5.70 9.27
C GLU A 112 -1.68 -5.27 10.07
N THR A 113 -0.62 -6.08 10.09
CA THR A 113 0.64 -5.71 10.74
C THR A 113 1.29 -4.51 10.06
N CYS A 114 1.32 -4.47 8.72
CA CYS A 114 1.81 -3.32 7.96
C CYS A 114 0.97 -2.06 8.23
N ASN A 115 -0.35 -2.17 8.27
CA ASN A 115 -1.25 -1.07 8.62
C ASN A 115 -0.89 -0.48 9.99
N ASN A 116 -0.66 -1.32 11.00
CA ASN A 116 -0.28 -0.88 12.34
C ASN A 116 1.09 -0.19 12.37
N ILE A 117 2.06 -0.68 11.59
CA ILE A 117 3.40 -0.08 11.49
C ILE A 117 3.34 1.30 10.84
N GLU A 118 2.56 1.42 9.76
CA GLU A 118 2.43 2.66 8.98
C GLU A 118 1.37 3.61 9.56
N GLY A 119 0.69 3.23 10.66
CA GLY A 119 -0.37 4.03 11.27
C GLY A 119 -1.56 4.27 10.34
N PHE A 120 -1.85 3.33 9.44
CA PHE A 120 -3.01 3.36 8.55
C PHE A 120 -4.21 2.67 9.20
N ASP A 121 -5.33 3.38 9.31
CA ASP A 121 -6.61 2.84 9.77
C ASP A 121 -7.53 2.57 8.56
N PRO A 122 -7.89 1.31 8.25
CA PRO A 122 -8.80 1.02 7.14
C PRO A 122 -10.23 1.57 7.34
N ASP A 123 -10.67 1.79 8.59
CA ASP A 123 -11.99 2.37 8.87
C ASP A 123 -11.99 3.91 8.73
N HIS A 124 -10.80 4.53 8.84
CA HIS A 124 -10.58 5.96 8.68
C HIS A 124 -9.36 6.23 7.79
N PRO A 125 -9.43 5.90 6.47
CA PRO A 125 -8.27 5.84 5.58
C PRO A 125 -7.56 7.19 5.35
N GLU A 126 -8.20 8.29 5.74
CA GLU A 126 -7.70 9.66 5.60
C GLU A 126 -7.15 10.24 6.91
N ASP A 127 -7.38 9.59 8.05
CA ASP A 127 -7.09 10.13 9.40
C ASP A 127 -5.74 9.62 9.96
N GLY A 128 -5.08 8.70 9.26
CA GLY A 128 -3.77 8.14 9.63
C GLY A 128 -2.57 8.99 9.20
N LEU A 129 -1.38 8.65 9.71
CA LEU A 129 -0.12 9.28 9.28
C LEU A 129 0.16 8.99 7.79
N TYR A 130 -0.10 7.75 7.39
CA TYR A 130 -0.04 7.30 6.01
C TYR A 130 -1.45 6.99 5.51
N ARG A 131 -1.65 7.24 4.22
CA ARG A 131 -2.75 6.75 3.39
C ARG A 131 -2.29 5.52 2.64
N ARG A 132 -3.24 4.79 2.06
CA ARG A 132 -2.96 3.58 1.28
C ARG A 132 -3.56 3.68 -0.10
N ALA A 133 -2.72 3.50 -1.11
CA ALA A 133 -3.13 3.40 -2.50
C ALA A 133 -3.01 1.96 -2.98
N LEU A 134 -3.77 1.63 -4.02
CA LEU A 134 -3.65 0.37 -4.75
C LEU A 134 -2.89 0.60 -6.05
N VAL A 135 -1.84 -0.18 -6.27
CA VAL A 135 -0.96 -0.06 -7.45
C VAL A 135 -0.82 -1.39 -8.17
N GLU A 136 -0.57 -1.33 -9.47
CA GLU A 136 -0.10 -2.47 -10.26
C GLU A 136 1.42 -2.47 -10.28
N VAL A 137 2.02 -3.51 -9.70
CA VAL A 137 3.47 -3.62 -9.56
C VAL A 137 4.00 -4.57 -10.64
N PRO A 138 4.91 -4.13 -11.52
CA PRO A 138 5.56 -5.04 -12.46
C PRO A 138 6.53 -5.94 -11.70
N VAL A 139 6.33 -7.26 -11.77
CA VAL A 139 7.22 -8.23 -11.12
C VAL A 139 8.00 -8.98 -12.19
N PRO A 140 9.34 -8.92 -12.21
CA PRO A 140 10.15 -9.60 -13.21
C PRO A 140 9.92 -11.12 -13.16
N LEU A 141 9.44 -11.70 -14.27
CA LEU A 141 9.01 -13.09 -14.29
C LEU A 141 10.17 -14.06 -14.02
N LYS A 142 11.38 -13.72 -14.48
CA LYS A 142 12.59 -14.49 -14.18
C LYS A 142 12.86 -14.56 -12.67
N ALA A 143 12.88 -13.41 -12.00
CA ALA A 143 13.13 -13.33 -10.57
C ALA A 143 12.03 -14.04 -9.76
N LEU A 144 10.78 -13.92 -10.20
CA LEU A 144 9.66 -14.63 -9.61
C LEU A 144 9.79 -16.16 -9.77
N LYS A 145 10.15 -16.66 -10.96
CA LYS A 145 10.41 -18.08 -11.21
C LYS A 145 11.57 -18.62 -10.35
N ASP A 146 12.60 -17.82 -10.13
CA ASP A 146 13.69 -18.20 -9.22
C ASP A 146 13.18 -18.25 -7.77
N LYS A 147 12.38 -17.28 -7.35
CA LYS A 147 11.76 -17.26 -6.02
C LYS A 147 10.82 -18.44 -5.77
N MET A 148 10.13 -18.94 -6.80
CA MET A 148 9.30 -20.14 -6.70
C MET A 148 10.09 -21.41 -6.39
N LYS A 149 11.34 -21.51 -6.83
CA LYS A 149 12.20 -22.66 -6.50
C LYS A 149 12.53 -22.66 -5.01
N GLU A 150 12.70 -21.48 -4.42
CA GLU A 150 12.91 -21.29 -2.98
C GLU A 150 11.62 -21.48 -2.18
N GLN A 151 10.48 -21.03 -2.72
CA GLN A 151 9.19 -20.99 -2.04
C GLN A 151 8.08 -21.59 -2.93
N PRO A 152 7.86 -22.93 -2.89
CA PRO A 152 6.97 -23.63 -3.82
C PRO A 152 5.51 -23.19 -3.80
N TRP A 153 5.04 -22.61 -2.69
CA TRP A 153 3.66 -22.11 -2.57
C TRP A 153 3.36 -20.98 -3.57
N LEU A 154 4.36 -20.18 -3.98
CA LEU A 154 4.20 -19.14 -5.00
C LEU A 154 3.71 -19.69 -6.34
N LYS A 155 4.01 -20.96 -6.63
CA LYS A 155 3.57 -21.61 -7.86
C LYS A 155 2.05 -21.70 -7.92
N GLN A 156 1.40 -22.04 -6.79
CA GLN A 156 -0.07 -22.16 -6.70
C GLN A 156 -0.77 -20.83 -7.00
N GLU A 157 -0.16 -19.72 -6.59
CA GLU A 157 -0.69 -18.37 -6.87
C GLU A 157 -0.61 -17.99 -8.35
N LEU A 158 0.34 -18.58 -9.10
CA LEU A 158 0.46 -18.34 -10.55
C LEU A 158 -0.18 -19.43 -11.43
N GLU A 159 -0.72 -20.51 -10.86
CA GLU A 159 -1.40 -21.56 -11.63
C GLU A 159 -2.64 -21.04 -12.38
N GLY A 160 -3.13 -19.84 -12.04
CA GLY A 160 -4.18 -19.12 -12.76
C GLY A 160 -3.71 -18.13 -13.83
N LEU A 161 -2.41 -17.95 -14.04
CA LEU A 161 -1.89 -17.10 -15.12
C LEU A 161 -2.01 -17.81 -16.47
N ASP A 162 -2.44 -17.07 -17.49
CA ASP A 162 -2.45 -17.55 -18.86
C ASP A 162 -1.01 -17.83 -19.34
N LYS A 163 -0.85 -18.80 -20.25
CA LYS A 163 0.44 -19.12 -20.89
C LYS A 163 1.04 -17.88 -21.55
N GLU A 164 0.22 -17.00 -22.12
CA GLU A 164 0.67 -15.73 -22.70
C GLU A 164 1.32 -14.81 -21.66
N ALA A 165 0.80 -14.77 -20.42
CA ALA A 165 1.41 -13.99 -19.34
C ALA A 165 2.77 -14.56 -18.90
N LEU A 166 3.01 -15.86 -19.11
CA LEU A 166 4.29 -16.51 -18.82
C LEU A 166 5.38 -16.26 -19.89
N GLU A 167 5.00 -15.67 -21.03
CA GLU A 167 5.93 -15.22 -22.08
C GLU A 167 6.34 -13.75 -21.93
N GLN A 168 5.65 -13.00 -21.06
CA GLN A 168 5.99 -11.61 -20.75
C GLN A 168 7.25 -11.50 -19.89
N GLU A 169 7.95 -10.38 -19.99
CA GLU A 169 9.11 -10.07 -19.16
C GLU A 169 8.71 -9.84 -17.68
N HIS A 170 7.51 -9.27 -17.49
CA HIS A 170 6.95 -8.92 -16.20
C HIS A 170 5.49 -9.38 -16.12
N ILE A 171 5.03 -9.68 -14.90
CA ILE A 171 3.60 -9.79 -14.60
C ILE A 171 3.16 -8.61 -13.73
N LEU A 172 1.90 -8.21 -13.81
CA LEU A 172 1.36 -7.17 -12.93
C LEU A 172 0.73 -7.80 -11.69
N VAL A 173 1.18 -7.35 -10.51
CA VAL A 173 0.64 -7.79 -9.22
C VAL A 173 0.02 -6.57 -8.53
N ARG A 174 -1.26 -6.67 -8.16
CA ARG A 174 -1.92 -5.64 -7.36
C ARG A 174 -1.33 -5.66 -5.95
N ALA A 175 -0.87 -4.51 -5.47
CA ALA A 175 -0.30 -4.36 -4.14
C ALA A 175 -0.73 -3.05 -3.49
N TYR A 176 -0.78 -3.05 -2.17
CA TYR A 176 -0.93 -1.80 -1.42
C TYR A 176 0.41 -1.06 -1.34
N VAL A 177 0.38 0.25 -1.46
CA VAL A 177 1.50 1.14 -1.16
C VAL A 177 1.04 2.19 -0.15
N TYR A 178 1.83 2.42 0.88
CA TYR A 178 1.56 3.46 1.87
C TYR A 178 2.18 4.77 1.41
N HIS A 179 1.50 5.90 1.54
CA HIS A 179 2.03 7.20 1.13
C HIS A 179 1.51 8.29 2.06
N GLN A 180 2.16 9.45 2.09
CA GLN A 180 1.68 10.62 2.83
C GLN A 180 1.14 11.67 1.86
N PRO A 181 0.16 12.49 2.28
CA PRO A 181 -0.13 13.74 1.60
C PRO A 181 1.09 14.68 1.74
N LEU A 182 1.40 15.45 0.70
CA LEU A 182 2.55 16.37 0.72
C LEU A 182 2.45 17.38 1.87
N GLY A 183 1.25 17.95 2.06
CA GLY A 183 0.98 18.98 3.08
C GLY A 183 2.02 20.10 3.07
N ASP A 184 2.32 20.62 4.26
CA ASP A 184 3.33 21.67 4.47
C ASP A 184 4.77 21.12 4.58
N LYS A 185 4.97 19.81 4.36
CA LYS A 185 6.27 19.14 4.55
C LYS A 185 7.25 19.37 3.40
N ALA A 186 6.78 19.90 2.28
CA ALA A 186 7.57 20.07 1.06
C ALA A 186 8.86 20.89 1.30
N ASP A 187 8.79 21.92 2.14
CA ASP A 187 9.87 22.88 2.34
C ASP A 187 11.03 22.35 3.21
N TYR A 188 10.82 21.26 3.95
CA TYR A 188 11.77 20.71 4.91
C TYR A 188 12.13 19.24 4.65
N SER A 189 11.95 18.80 3.40
CA SER A 189 12.17 17.41 3.00
C SER A 189 13.32 17.28 2.01
N LYS A 190 14.23 16.34 2.28
CA LYS A 190 15.22 15.85 1.31
C LYS A 190 14.51 14.99 0.27
N ALA A 191 14.67 15.32 -1.01
CA ALA A 191 14.18 14.51 -2.11
C ALA A 191 15.19 13.42 -2.52
N PHE A 192 14.68 12.30 -3.02
CA PHE A 192 15.46 11.23 -3.65
C PHE A 192 15.04 11.13 -5.12
N PRO A 193 15.71 11.86 -6.05
CA PRO A 193 15.28 11.95 -7.45
C PRO A 193 15.20 10.61 -8.17
N GLY A 194 16.03 9.64 -7.77
CA GLY A 194 16.00 8.28 -8.32
C GLY A 194 15.02 7.34 -7.60
N GLY A 195 14.22 7.83 -6.65
CA GLY A 195 13.21 7.02 -5.98
C GLY A 195 13.74 5.89 -5.09
N ASP A 196 15.04 5.80 -4.85
CA ASP A 196 15.65 4.74 -4.05
C ASP A 196 16.33 5.29 -2.80
N TRP A 197 15.66 5.12 -1.66
CA TRP A 197 16.18 5.55 -0.37
C TRP A 197 17.43 4.78 0.07
N LEU A 198 17.46 3.45 -0.13
CA LEU A 198 18.60 2.64 0.33
C LEU A 198 19.84 2.86 -0.52
N ALA A 199 19.70 3.12 -1.82
CA ALA A 199 20.82 3.48 -2.68
C ALA A 199 21.54 4.74 -2.17
N SER A 200 20.78 5.75 -1.73
CA SER A 200 21.35 7.00 -1.21
C SER A 200 22.12 6.83 0.12
N ARG A 201 21.69 5.89 0.97
CA ARG A 201 22.36 5.62 2.25
C ARG A 201 23.76 5.03 2.07
N LYS A 202 23.92 4.14 1.10
CA LYS A 202 25.23 3.52 0.79
C LYS A 202 26.25 4.57 0.38
N THR A 203 25.84 5.53 -0.46
CA THR A 203 26.70 6.63 -0.88
C THR A 203 27.12 7.52 0.30
N ASP A 204 26.21 7.80 1.24
CA ASP A 204 26.53 8.61 2.42
C ASP A 204 27.46 7.88 3.41
N GLU A 205 27.39 6.55 3.49
CA GLU A 205 28.27 5.71 4.31
C GLU A 205 29.68 5.62 3.70
N ASP A 206 29.79 5.47 2.38
CA ASP A 206 31.08 5.42 1.66
C ASP A 206 31.84 6.76 1.70
N ALA A 207 31.14 7.87 1.94
CA ALA A 207 31.71 9.22 1.98
C ALA A 207 32.27 9.62 3.37
N ARG A 208 32.13 8.77 4.40
CA ARG A 208 32.58 9.03 5.78
C ARG A 208 33.89 8.32 6.09
#